data_AF-A0A0L8VFA7-F1
#
_entry.id   AF-A0A0L8VFA7-F1
#
_cell.length_a   1.000
_cell.length_b   1.000
_cell.length_c   1.000
_cell.angle_alpha   90.00
_cell.angle_beta   90.00
_cell.angle_gamma   90.00
#
_symmetry.space_group_name_H-M   'P 1'
#
loop_
_entity.id
_entity.type
_entity.pdbx_description
1 polymer ?
#
loop_
_entity_poly.entity_id
_entity_poly.type
_entity_poly.pdbx_seq_one_letter_code
_entity_poly.pdbx_strand_id
1 'polypeptide(L)'
;MKANFDLEIWLTNRRPFNPEDWLEKPKQRKLRPRQTQTIKNETGIQHDIEVVVRRIEAHQLDLTMNYQDWLIVGFALADGLGETGRDYYHRLSRFHPSYNQADCDRQYSKCLQGRRSGVSIKTFFYLAQSAGINIKV
;
A
#
# COMPACT_ATOMS: atom_id res chain seq x y z
N MET A 1 -7.28 -5.17 -66.83
CA MET A 1 -7.33 -4.74 -65.42
C MET A 1 -5.91 -4.70 -64.88
N LYS A 2 -5.33 -3.51 -64.71
CA LYS A 2 -4.10 -3.32 -63.93
C LYS A 2 -4.43 -2.29 -62.87
N ALA A 3 -4.44 -2.70 -61.60
CA ALA A 3 -4.65 -1.82 -60.48
C ALA A 3 -3.40 -0.92 -60.35
N ASN A 4 -3.61 0.38 -60.48
CA ASN A 4 -2.65 1.38 -60.02
C ASN A 4 -2.61 1.29 -58.49
N PHE A 5 -1.45 0.93 -57.94
CA PHE A 5 -1.23 0.95 -56.50
C PHE A 5 -0.61 2.31 -56.17
N ASP A 6 -1.41 3.21 -55.62
CA ASP A 6 -0.96 4.54 -55.17
C ASP A 6 0.13 4.39 -54.10
N LEU A 7 1.34 4.83 -54.45
CA LEU A 7 2.52 4.89 -53.57
C LEU A 7 2.49 6.08 -52.58
N GLU A 8 1.36 6.78 -52.47
CA GLU A 8 1.20 8.01 -51.68
C GLU A 8 0.77 7.77 -50.21
N ILE A 9 0.73 6.54 -49.71
CA ILE A 9 0.38 6.23 -48.30
C ILE A 9 1.62 6.02 -47.40
N TRP A 10 2.83 6.18 -47.92
CA TRP A 10 4.07 5.92 -47.15
C TRP A 10 4.87 7.14 -46.68
N LEU A 11 4.42 8.37 -46.91
CA LEU A 11 5.26 9.57 -46.71
C LEU A 11 4.73 10.69 -45.80
N THR A 12 3.75 10.46 -44.92
CA THR A 12 3.30 11.55 -44.03
C THR A 12 3.09 11.12 -42.58
N ASN A 13 3.86 11.78 -41.70
CA ASN A 13 3.76 11.84 -40.24
C ASN A 13 4.45 10.75 -39.41
N ARG A 14 5.73 10.45 -39.70
CA ARG A 14 6.62 10.02 -38.62
C ARG A 14 7.30 11.26 -38.03
N ARG A 15 6.95 11.62 -36.78
CA ARG A 15 7.72 12.60 -36.01
C ARG A 15 9.19 12.12 -35.95
N PRO A 16 10.18 12.98 -36.22
CA PRO A 16 11.58 12.60 -36.05
C PRO A 16 11.83 12.21 -34.59
N PHE A 17 12.66 11.19 -34.39
CA PHE A 17 13.08 10.78 -33.06
C PHE A 17 13.84 11.92 -32.38
N ASN A 18 13.29 12.48 -31.29
CA ASN A 18 13.98 13.43 -30.43
C ASN A 18 14.43 12.73 -29.13
N PRO A 19 15.74 12.55 -28.89
CA PRO A 19 16.25 11.94 -27.67
C PRO A 19 15.85 12.70 -26.38
N GLU A 20 15.57 14.00 -26.48
CA GLU A 20 15.18 14.83 -25.32
C GLU A 20 13.78 14.47 -24.77
N ASP A 21 12.88 13.93 -25.59
CA ASP A 21 11.54 13.49 -25.14
C ASP A 21 11.63 12.33 -24.13
N TRP A 22 12.77 11.62 -24.12
CA TRP A 22 13.06 10.46 -23.27
C TRP A 22 13.99 10.80 -22.10
N LEU A 23 14.48 12.04 -22.04
CA LEU A 23 15.24 12.53 -20.90
C LEU A 23 14.25 12.76 -19.74
N GLU A 24 14.16 11.80 -18.82
CA GLU A 24 13.31 11.95 -17.64
C GLU A 24 13.73 13.19 -16.83
N LYS A 25 12.97 14.27 -16.95
CA LYS A 25 13.07 15.40 -16.02
C LYS A 25 12.75 14.83 -14.64
N PRO A 26 13.57 15.06 -13.61
CA PRO A 26 13.30 14.54 -12.27
C PRO A 26 11.91 14.99 -11.86
N LYS A 27 10.96 14.04 -11.80
CA LYS A 27 9.60 14.30 -11.34
C LYS A 27 9.74 14.68 -9.87
N GLN A 28 9.76 15.99 -9.60
CA GLN A 28 9.52 16.49 -8.26
C GLN A 28 8.12 16.03 -7.88
N ARG A 29 8.05 14.90 -7.18
CA ARG A 29 6.84 14.42 -6.53
C ARG A 29 6.46 15.53 -5.57
N LYS A 30 5.50 16.37 -5.96
CA LYS A 30 4.91 17.39 -5.10
C LYS A 30 4.46 16.68 -3.83
N LEU A 31 5.23 16.81 -2.76
CA LEU A 31 4.85 16.35 -1.44
C LEU A 31 3.62 17.16 -1.07
N ARG A 32 2.41 16.62 -1.29
CA ARG A 32 1.21 17.21 -0.74
C ARG A 32 1.33 17.08 0.78
N PRO A 33 1.34 18.18 1.56
CA PRO A 33 1.12 18.10 2.99
C PRO A 33 -0.30 17.57 3.15
N ARG A 34 -0.46 16.34 3.65
CA ARG A 34 -1.77 15.84 4.03
C ARG A 34 -2.18 16.66 5.25
N GLN A 35 -3.25 17.43 5.11
CA GLN A 35 -3.87 18.13 6.22
C GLN A 35 -4.29 17.09 7.25
N THR A 36 -3.65 17.15 8.41
CA THR A 36 -3.89 16.35 9.60
C THR A 36 -5.22 16.75 10.23
N GLN A 37 -6.32 16.13 9.78
CA GLN A 37 -7.59 16.11 10.52
C GLN A 37 -7.54 15.03 11.62
N THR A 38 -6.56 15.09 12.52
CA THR A 38 -6.12 13.89 13.27
C THR A 38 -6.74 13.76 14.68
N ILE A 39 -6.84 14.82 15.47
CA ILE A 39 -6.93 14.63 16.94
C ILE A 39 -8.26 14.04 17.46
N LYS A 40 -9.40 14.19 16.74
CA LYS A 40 -10.68 13.60 17.17
C LYS A 40 -10.99 12.21 16.58
N ASN A 41 -10.31 11.81 15.51
CA ASN A 41 -10.57 10.56 14.79
C ASN A 41 -9.56 9.44 15.14
N GLU A 42 -8.43 9.79 15.76
CA GLU A 42 -7.38 8.84 16.18
C GLU A 42 -7.87 7.82 17.20
N THR A 43 -8.64 8.24 18.21
CA THR A 43 -9.17 7.32 19.23
C THR A 43 -10.19 6.34 18.67
N GLY A 44 -11.04 6.79 17.75
CA GLY A 44 -12.01 5.92 17.06
C GLY A 44 -11.32 4.90 16.15
N ILE A 45 -10.36 5.34 15.34
CA ILE A 45 -9.68 4.44 14.41
C ILE A 45 -8.80 3.41 15.13
N GLN A 46 -8.15 3.81 16.23
CA GLN A 46 -7.37 2.88 17.04
C GLN A 46 -8.26 1.83 17.70
N HIS A 47 -9.44 2.22 18.20
CA HIS A 47 -10.42 1.28 18.76
C HIS A 47 -10.88 0.27 17.70
N ASP A 48 -11.22 0.76 16.52
CA ASP A 48 -11.62 -0.03 15.36
C ASP A 48 -10.54 -1.04 14.94
N ILE A 49 -9.27 -0.63 14.92
CA ILE A 49 -8.13 -1.50 14.63
C ILE A 49 -7.98 -2.56 15.73
N GLU A 50 -8.04 -2.18 17.00
CA GLU A 50 -7.94 -3.10 18.13
C GLU A 50 -9.03 -4.18 18.09
N VAL A 51 -10.28 -3.80 17.77
CA VAL A 51 -11.38 -4.76 17.61
C VAL A 51 -11.09 -5.76 16.50
N VAL A 52 -10.61 -5.30 15.35
CA VAL A 52 -10.29 -6.17 14.21
C VAL A 52 -9.11 -7.08 14.54
N VAL A 53 -8.04 -6.56 15.14
CA VAL A 53 -6.86 -7.35 15.54
C VAL A 53 -7.25 -8.43 16.55
N ARG A 54 -8.07 -8.12 17.56
CA ARG A 54 -8.56 -9.14 18.50
C ARG A 54 -9.35 -10.26 17.83
N ARG A 55 -10.16 -9.94 16.83
CA ARG A 55 -10.89 -10.97 16.06
C ARG A 55 -9.92 -11.85 15.27
N ILE A 56 -8.93 -11.25 14.60
CA ILE A 56 -7.89 -12.00 13.90
C ILE A 56 -7.14 -12.92 14.86
N GLU A 57 -6.79 -12.43 16.05
CA GLU A 57 -6.14 -13.23 17.09
C GLU A 57 -7.01 -14.39 17.58
N ALA A 58 -8.32 -14.16 17.78
CA ALA A 58 -9.26 -15.19 18.21
C ALA A 58 -9.46 -16.29 17.15
N HIS A 59 -9.42 -15.93 15.87
CA HIS A 59 -9.51 -16.88 14.75
C HIS A 59 -8.16 -17.49 14.36
N GLN A 60 -7.05 -17.03 14.94
CA GLN A 60 -5.67 -17.37 14.55
C GLN A 60 -5.46 -17.27 13.03
N LEU A 61 -6.04 -16.23 12.44
CA LEU A 61 -6.02 -16.06 11.00
C LEU A 61 -4.71 -15.40 10.57
N ASP A 62 -3.98 -16.05 9.67
CA ASP A 62 -2.79 -15.47 9.08
C ASP A 62 -3.17 -14.50 7.94
N LEU A 63 -3.14 -13.19 8.23
CA LEU A 63 -3.29 -12.14 7.22
C LEU A 63 -2.01 -11.91 6.41
N THR A 64 -0.93 -12.58 6.76
CA THR A 64 0.43 -12.33 6.28
C THR A 64 0.97 -13.49 5.44
N MET A 65 0.08 -14.36 4.94
CA MET A 65 0.41 -15.56 4.15
C MET A 65 1.39 -15.30 3.00
N ASN A 66 1.38 -14.09 2.44
CA ASN A 66 2.41 -13.66 1.50
C ASN A 66 3.08 -12.36 1.98
N TYR A 67 4.34 -12.19 1.56
CA TYR A 67 5.15 -11.02 1.90
C TYR A 67 4.54 -9.69 1.44
N GLN A 68 3.77 -9.69 0.34
CA GLN A 68 3.14 -8.47 -0.15
C GLN A 68 2.05 -7.96 0.80
N ASP A 69 1.20 -8.85 1.30
CA ASP A 69 0.14 -8.55 2.26
C ASP A 69 0.75 -8.12 3.59
N TRP A 70 1.80 -8.81 4.05
CA TRP A 70 2.57 -8.39 5.21
C TRP A 70 3.11 -6.95 5.09
N LEU A 71 3.63 -6.59 3.91
CA LEU A 71 4.05 -5.20 3.64
C LEU A 71 2.88 -4.23 3.58
N ILE A 72 1.75 -4.61 2.97
CA ILE A 72 0.57 -3.75 2.85
C ILE A 72 0.02 -3.44 4.24
N VAL A 73 -0.08 -4.44 5.12
CA VAL A 73 -0.50 -4.27 6.51
C VAL A 73 0.44 -3.28 7.23
N GLY A 74 1.76 -3.45 7.09
CA GLY A 74 2.74 -2.54 7.69
C GLY A 74 2.58 -1.09 7.24
N PHE A 75 2.42 -0.85 5.92
CA PHE A 75 2.17 0.49 5.40
C PHE A 75 0.80 1.06 5.81
N ALA A 76 -0.25 0.23 5.89
CA ALA A 76 -1.58 0.66 6.27
C ALA A 76 -1.63 1.09 7.74
N LEU A 77 -1.00 0.32 8.63
CA LEU A 77 -0.85 0.67 10.04
C LEU A 77 0.02 1.92 10.22
N ALA A 78 1.12 2.04 9.49
CA ALA A 78 1.96 3.23 9.53
C ALA A 78 1.23 4.51 9.05
N ASP A 79 0.35 4.41 8.03
CA ASP A 79 -0.47 5.56 7.57
C ASP A 79 -1.53 5.97 8.61
N GLY A 80 -2.14 5.02 9.32
CA GLY A 80 -3.24 5.28 10.26
C GLY A 80 -2.81 5.61 11.69
N LEU A 81 -1.74 4.97 12.17
CA LEU A 81 -1.33 4.97 13.58
C LEU A 81 0.11 5.46 13.80
N GLY A 82 0.90 5.62 12.74
CA GLY A 82 2.31 5.94 12.86
C GLY A 82 3.05 4.91 13.73
N GLU A 83 3.87 5.38 14.66
CA GLU A 83 4.67 4.51 15.54
C GLU A 83 3.81 3.57 16.40
N THR A 84 2.62 4.03 16.83
CA THR A 84 1.73 3.24 17.70
C THR A 84 1.21 1.97 17.00
N GLY A 85 1.24 1.93 15.66
CA GLY A 85 0.88 0.74 14.88
C GLY A 85 1.88 -0.41 14.97
N ARG A 86 3.09 -0.20 15.52
CA ARG A 86 4.14 -1.22 15.61
C ARG A 86 3.69 -2.44 16.42
N ASP A 87 3.05 -2.21 17.56
CA ASP A 87 2.57 -3.29 18.43
C ASP A 87 1.55 -4.19 17.70
N TYR A 88 0.58 -3.56 17.03
CA TYR A 88 -0.38 -4.28 16.18
C TYR A 88 0.29 -5.06 15.06
N TYR A 89 1.33 -4.50 14.46
CA TYR A 89 2.08 -5.19 13.42
C TYR A 89 2.76 -6.45 13.93
N HIS A 90 3.37 -6.41 15.12
CA HIS A 90 3.92 -7.61 15.77
C HIS A 90 2.84 -8.64 16.09
N ARG A 91 1.70 -8.20 16.66
CA ARG A 91 0.57 -9.08 17.01
C ARG A 91 -0.01 -9.82 15.80
N LEU A 92 -0.06 -9.16 14.64
CA LEU A 92 -0.50 -9.77 13.40
C LEU A 92 0.57 -10.68 12.79
N SER A 93 1.84 -10.26 12.85
CA SER A 93 2.94 -10.99 12.22
C SER A 93 3.31 -12.27 12.96
N ARG A 94 3.04 -12.37 14.28
CA ARG A 94 3.42 -13.53 15.11
C ARG A 94 2.77 -14.86 14.70
N PHE A 95 1.69 -14.81 13.92
CA PHE A 95 1.01 -16.01 13.42
C PHE A 95 1.75 -16.66 12.25
N HIS A 96 2.64 -15.90 11.59
CA HIS A 96 3.45 -16.44 10.51
C HIS A 96 4.59 -17.33 11.06
N PRO A 97 4.82 -18.55 10.54
CA PRO A 97 5.85 -19.47 11.06
C PRO A 97 7.27 -18.91 11.06
N SER A 98 7.58 -18.00 10.12
CA SER A 98 8.89 -17.35 10.02
C SER A 98 8.99 -16.01 10.77
N TYR A 99 8.07 -15.75 11.70
CA TYR A 99 8.07 -14.51 12.46
C TYR A 99 9.38 -14.35 13.25
N ASN A 100 10.02 -13.20 13.06
CA ASN A 100 11.16 -12.76 13.82
C ASN A 100 10.90 -11.32 14.29
N GLN A 101 11.06 -11.09 15.59
CA GLN A 101 10.79 -9.78 16.19
C GLN A 101 11.70 -8.68 15.62
N ALA A 102 13.00 -8.94 15.43
CA ALA A 102 13.93 -7.95 14.91
C ALA A 102 13.66 -7.62 13.43
N ASP A 103 13.33 -8.63 12.62
CA ASP A 103 12.96 -8.41 11.22
C ASP A 103 11.65 -7.64 11.09
N CYS A 104 10.66 -7.95 11.93
CA CYS A 104 9.39 -7.24 12.01
C CYS A 104 9.59 -5.77 12.41
N ASP A 105 10.42 -5.51 13.42
CA ASP A 105 10.75 -4.15 13.85
C ASP A 105 11.43 -3.36 12.72
N ARG A 106 12.44 -3.96 12.09
CA ARG A 106 13.16 -3.37 10.96
C ARG A 106 12.21 -3.07 9.81
N GLN A 107 11.27 -3.97 9.52
CA GLN A 107 10.32 -3.79 8.45
C GLN A 107 9.32 -2.67 8.76
N TYR A 108 8.81 -2.60 9.98
CA TYR A 108 7.90 -1.52 10.38
C TYR A 108 8.58 -0.15 10.33
N SER A 109 9.82 -0.07 10.78
CA SER A 109 10.65 1.14 10.67
C SER A 109 10.81 1.60 9.21
N LYS A 110 10.96 0.67 8.25
CA LYS A 110 10.93 1.01 6.82
C LYS A 110 9.55 1.47 6.35
N CYS A 111 8.46 0.92 6.88
CA CYS A 111 7.10 1.33 6.54
C CYS A 111 6.79 2.75 7.02
N LEU A 112 7.34 3.17 8.15
CA LEU A 112 7.22 4.54 8.69
C LEU A 112 8.00 5.57 7.87
N GLN A 113 9.19 5.21 7.40
CA GLN A 113 10.03 6.08 6.57
C GLN A 113 9.57 6.11 5.12
N GLY A 114 9.06 4.98 4.63
CA GLY A 114 8.57 4.80 3.28
C GLY A 114 7.14 5.29 3.10
N ARG A 115 6.73 5.41 1.84
CA ARG A 115 5.31 5.61 1.48
C ARG A 115 4.99 4.74 0.29
N ARG A 116 3.96 3.91 0.42
CA ARG A 116 3.39 3.16 -0.70
C ARG A 116 2.19 3.93 -1.24
N SER A 117 2.25 4.31 -2.51
CA SER A 117 1.12 5.00 -3.17
C SER A 117 -0.11 4.09 -3.17
N GLY A 118 -1.26 4.64 -2.79
CA GLY A 118 -2.53 3.91 -2.78
C GLY A 118 -2.78 3.04 -1.55
N VAL A 119 -1.85 2.97 -0.59
CA VAL A 119 -2.09 2.28 0.69
C VAL A 119 -2.41 3.30 1.77
N SER A 120 -3.55 3.10 2.43
CA SER A 120 -3.98 3.81 3.64
C SER A 120 -4.50 2.83 4.68
N ILE A 121 -4.84 3.31 5.86
CA ILE A 121 -5.46 2.47 6.90
C ILE A 121 -6.74 1.74 6.44
N LYS A 122 -7.48 2.28 5.46
CA LYS A 122 -8.64 1.60 4.85
C LYS A 122 -8.29 0.26 4.22
N THR A 123 -7.06 0.13 3.72
CA THR A 123 -6.54 -1.10 3.12
C THR A 123 -6.46 -2.22 4.14
N PHE A 124 -6.11 -1.90 5.39
CA PHE A 124 -6.11 -2.88 6.48
C PHE A 124 -7.51 -3.43 6.74
N PHE A 125 -8.52 -2.56 6.85
CA PHE A 125 -9.90 -3.00 7.03
C PHE A 125 -10.44 -3.80 5.85
N TYR A 126 -10.05 -3.44 4.62
CA TYR A 126 -10.39 -4.21 3.43
C TYR A 126 -9.76 -5.61 3.45
N LEU A 127 -8.49 -5.74 3.84
CA LEU A 127 -7.81 -7.04 3.98
C LEU A 127 -8.48 -7.91 5.05
N ALA A 128 -8.78 -7.32 6.21
CA ALA A 128 -9.51 -8.02 7.27
C ALA A 128 -10.88 -8.52 6.79
N GLN A 129 -11.64 -7.67 6.09
CA GLN A 129 -12.94 -8.05 5.55
C GLN A 129 -12.84 -9.16 4.49
N SER A 130 -11.82 -9.09 3.63
CA SER A 130 -11.55 -10.11 2.61
C SER A 130 -11.20 -11.47 3.23
N ALA A 131 -10.61 -11.45 4.43
CA ALA A 131 -10.34 -12.63 5.24
C ALA A 131 -11.55 -13.07 6.12
N GLY A 132 -12.72 -12.42 5.97
CA GLY A 132 -13.94 -12.74 6.72
C GLY A 132 -14.07 -12.04 8.07
N ILE A 133 -13.17 -11.12 8.41
CA ILE A 133 -13.20 -10.34 9.66
C ILE A 133 -13.81 -8.96 9.39
N ASN A 134 -15.06 -8.77 9.80
CA ASN A 134 -15.72 -7.47 9.73
C ASN A 134 -15.39 -6.62 10.98
N ILE A 135 -15.44 -5.31 10.84
CA ILE A 135 -15.37 -4.34 11.94
C ILE A 135 -16.73 -4.14 12.61
N LYS A 136 -17.80 -4.15 11.81
CA LYS A 136 -19.17 -4.11 12.30
C LYS A 136 -19.54 -5.51 12.79
N VAL A 137 -19.95 -5.62 14.06
CA VAL A 137 -20.75 -6.76 14.52
C VAL A 137 -22.15 -6.61 13.94
#